data_AF-Q38UU9-F1
#
_entry.id   AF-Q38UU9-F1
#
_cell.length_a   1.000
_cell.length_b   1.000
_cell.length_c   1.000
_cell.angle_alpha   90.00
_cell.angle_beta   90.00
_cell.angle_gamma   90.00
#
_symmetry.space_group_name_H-M   'P 1'
#
loop_
_entity.id
_entity.type
_entity.pdbx_description
1 polymer ?
#
loop_
_entity_poly.entity_id
_entity_poly.type
_entity_poly.pdbx_seq_one_letter_code
_entity_poly.pdbx_strand_id
1 'polypeptide(L)'
;MPGTYDMTLTTKNSQYTKTIHKDVLITASQAKYINGLNAAYLRNRNWILGGLAITLVIIGGIFFRVHRVRKRKRDLHAKNGK
;
A
#
# COMPACT_ATOMS: atom_id res chain seq x y z
N MET A 1 -5.72 -13.54 -6.68
CA MET A 1 -7.17 -13.43 -6.91
C MET A 1 -7.67 -14.73 -7.53
N PRO A 2 -8.75 -15.32 -7.04
CA PRO A 2 -9.41 -16.45 -7.68
C PRO A 2 -10.27 -15.98 -8.87
N GLY A 3 -10.35 -16.79 -9.93
CA GLY A 3 -11.08 -16.43 -11.14
C GLY A 3 -10.88 -17.44 -12.27
N THR A 4 -11.63 -17.26 -13.35
CA THR A 4 -11.45 -18.01 -14.60
C THR A 4 -10.44 -17.29 -15.47
N TYR A 5 -9.48 -18.03 -16.02
CA TYR A 5 -8.40 -17.49 -16.85
C TYR A 5 -8.26 -18.30 -18.14
N ASP A 6 -8.02 -17.61 -19.24
CA ASP A 6 -7.72 -18.26 -20.53
C ASP A 6 -6.28 -18.75 -20.51
N MET A 7 -6.09 -20.06 -20.56
CA MET A 7 -4.78 -20.68 -20.68
C MET A 7 -4.52 -21.03 -22.14
N THR A 8 -3.39 -20.54 -22.66
CA THR A 8 -2.87 -20.96 -23.97
C THR A 8 -1.62 -21.80 -23.76
N LEU A 9 -1.66 -23.06 -24.20
CA LEU A 9 -0.52 -23.97 -24.16
C LEU A 9 -0.04 -24.25 -25.58
N THR A 10 1.18 -23.83 -25.89
CA THR A 10 1.84 -24.13 -27.16
C THR A 10 2.88 -25.22 -26.93
N THR A 11 2.71 -26.37 -27.58
CA THR A 11 3.68 -27.47 -27.58
C THR A 11 4.30 -27.62 -28.95
N LYS A 12 5.62 -27.80 -28.99
CA LYS A 12 6.38 -27.98 -30.23
C LYS A 12 7.19 -29.27 -30.13
N ASN A 13 7.03 -30.16 -31.10
CA ASN A 13 7.94 -31.27 -31.31
C ASN A 13 8.64 -31.14 -32.68
N SER A 14 9.49 -32.11 -33.04
CA SER A 14 10.27 -32.07 -34.27
C SER A 14 9.44 -32.06 -35.56
N GLN A 15 8.17 -32.50 -35.51
CA GLN A 15 7.30 -32.61 -36.69
C GLN A 15 6.11 -31.63 -36.67
N TYR A 16 5.65 -31.18 -35.50
CA TYR A 16 4.42 -30.39 -35.38
C TYR A 16 4.51 -29.36 -34.25
N THR A 17 3.80 -28.24 -34.45
CA THR A 17 3.46 -27.29 -33.38
C THR A 17 1.95 -27.34 -33.16
N LYS A 18 1.52 -27.44 -31.89
CA LYS A 18 0.11 -27.40 -31.51
C LYS A 18 -0.12 -26.32 -30.46
N THR A 19 -1.19 -25.55 -30.64
CA THR A 19 -1.66 -24.57 -29.66
C THR A 19 -3.01 -25.03 -29.14
N ILE A 20 -3.16 -25.05 -27.82
CA ILE A 20 -4.39 -25.44 -27.11
C ILE A 20 -4.85 -24.25 -26.28
N HIS A 21 -6.11 -23.86 -26.43
CA HIS A 21 -6.76 -22.86 -25.59
C HIS A 21 -7.71 -23.56 -24.63
N LYS A 22 -7.67 -23.21 -23.34
CA LYS A 22 -8.53 -23.80 -22.32
C LYS A 22 -8.81 -22.81 -21.21
N ASP A 23 -10.07 -22.75 -20.79
CA ASP A 23 -10.46 -21.95 -19.62
C ASP A 23 -10.12 -22.72 -18.35
N VAL A 24 -9.39 -22.08 -17.45
CA VAL A 24 -8.92 -22.70 -16.21
C VAL A 24 -9.44 -21.90 -15.03
N LEU A 25 -10.21 -22.56 -14.17
CA LEU A 25 -10.65 -22.00 -12.89
C LEU A 25 -9.48 -22.09 -11.90
N ILE A 26 -8.96 -20.95 -11.48
CA ILE A 26 -7.98 -20.87 -10.40
C ILE A 26 -8.75 -20.55 -9.11
N THR A 27 -8.86 -21.55 -8.24
CA THR A 27 -9.52 -21.39 -6.93
C THR A 27 -8.63 -20.62 -5.94
N ALA A 28 -9.23 -20.11 -4.86
CA ALA A 28 -8.51 -19.33 -3.85
C ALA A 28 -7.39 -20.13 -3.15
N SER A 29 -7.56 -21.46 -3.01
CA SER A 29 -6.56 -22.38 -2.44
C SER A 29 -5.42 -22.67 -3.42
N GLN A 30 -5.69 -22.74 -4.72
CA GLN A 30 -4.68 -22.93 -5.77
C GLN A 30 -3.89 -21.64 -6.05
N ALA A 31 -4.50 -20.47 -5.85
CA ALA A 31 -3.86 -19.17 -5.97
C ALA A 31 -2.94 -18.83 -4.77
N LYS A 32 -2.56 -19.78 -3.90
CA LYS A 32 -1.79 -19.52 -2.67
C LYS A 32 -0.49 -18.75 -2.92
N TYR A 33 0.21 -19.05 -4.02
CA TYR A 33 1.44 -18.34 -4.44
C TYR A 33 1.14 -16.89 -4.86
N ILE A 34 0.09 -16.67 -5.64
CA ILE A 34 -0.38 -15.34 -6.09
C ILE A 34 -0.88 -14.51 -4.90
N ASN A 35 -1.61 -15.14 -3.98
CA ASN A 35 -2.20 -14.50 -2.82
C ASN A 35 -1.13 -14.12 -1.78
N GLY A 36 -0.05 -14.90 -1.65
CA GLY A 36 1.08 -14.58 -0.77
C GLY A 36 1.82 -13.30 -1.19
N LEU A 37 2.09 -13.14 -2.49
CA LEU A 37 2.71 -11.93 -3.03
C LEU A 37 1.79 -10.70 -2.87
N ASN A 38 0.48 -10.87 -3.09
CA ASN A 38 -0.48 -9.80 -2.85
C ASN A 38 -0.60 -9.42 -1.37
N ALA A 39 -0.51 -10.40 -0.46
CA ALA A 39 -0.52 -10.14 0.97
C ALA A 39 0.73 -9.35 1.41
N ALA A 40 1.91 -9.70 0.87
CA ALA A 40 3.14 -8.95 1.11
C ALA A 40 3.05 -7.51 0.57
N TYR A 41 2.50 -7.33 -0.64
CA TYR A 41 2.28 -6.01 -1.23
C TYR A 41 1.32 -5.15 -0.39
N LEU A 42 0.17 -5.72 0.02
CA LEU A 42 -0.81 -5.03 0.87
C LEU A 42 -0.22 -4.68 2.25
N ARG A 43 0.58 -5.58 2.83
CA ARG A 43 1.25 -5.33 4.11
C ARG A 43 2.26 -4.19 4.02
N ASN A 44 3.09 -4.17 2.97
CA ASN A 44 4.03 -3.09 2.72
C ASN A 44 3.32 -1.74 2.49
N ARG A 45 2.25 -1.74 1.70
CA ARG A 45 1.46 -0.52 1.44
C ARG A 45 0.84 0.03 2.73
N ASN A 46 0.27 -0.82 3.57
CA ASN A 46 -0.32 -0.41 4.84
C ASN A 46 0.74 0.06 5.84
N TRP A 47 1.94 -0.54 5.82
CA TRP A 47 3.08 -0.07 6.62
C TRP A 47 3.55 1.32 6.20
N ILE A 48 3.66 1.58 4.90
CA ILE A 48 4.04 2.89 4.37
C ILE A 48 2.99 3.94 4.73
N LEU A 49 1.70 3.63 4.52
CA LEU A 49 0.60 4.54 4.85
C LEU A 49 0.50 4.82 6.35
N GLY A 50 0.65 3.77 7.18
CA GLY A 50 0.63 3.90 8.64
C GLY A 50 1.81 4.71 9.17
N GLY A 51 3.03 4.44 8.69
CA GLY A 51 4.23 5.19 9.06
C GLY A 51 4.14 6.66 8.67
N LEU A 52 3.60 6.95 7.47
CA LEU A 52 3.41 8.32 7.00
C LEU A 52 2.37 9.07 7.83
N ALA A 53 1.26 8.43 8.19
CA ALA A 53 0.24 9.01 9.06
C ALA A 53 0.79 9.36 10.46
N ILE A 54 1.54 8.45 11.09
CA ILE A 54 2.16 8.67 12.41
C ILE A 54 3.15 9.84 12.33
N THR A 55 3.96 9.89 11.28
CA THR A 55 4.95 10.96 11.08
C THR A 55 4.27 12.32 10.97
N LEU A 56 3.18 12.43 10.21
CA LEU A 56 2.40 13.67 10.08
C LEU A 56 1.78 14.11 11.40
N VAL A 57 1.26 13.19 12.21
CA VAL A 57 0.70 13.49 13.53
C VAL A 57 1.78 14.05 14.46
N ILE A 58 2.99 13.47 14.46
CA ILE A 58 4.10 13.94 15.29
C ILE A 58 4.52 15.35 14.86
N ILE A 59 4.75 15.56 13.56
CA ILE A 59 5.15 16.87 13.02
C ILE A 59 4.09 17.92 13.32
N GLY A 60 2.80 17.61 13.05
CA GLY A 60 1.69 18.51 13.32
C GLY A 60 1.56 18.84 14.81
N GLY A 61 1.73 17.86 15.69
CA GLY A 61 1.69 18.05 17.14
C GLY A 61 2.82 18.96 17.65
N ILE A 62 4.04 18.77 17.17
CA ILE A 62 5.20 19.64 17.49
C ILE A 62 4.93 21.05 16.98
N PHE A 63 4.51 21.19 15.72
CA PHE A 63 4.24 22.48 15.11
C PHE A 63 3.16 23.24 15.89
N PHE A 64 2.07 22.57 16.25
CA PHE A 64 1.00 23.13 17.06
C PHE A 64 1.50 23.59 18.44
N ARG A 65 2.32 22.77 19.11
CA ARG A 65 2.90 23.12 20.42
C ARG A 65 3.80 24.36 20.31
N VAL A 66 4.66 24.42 19.31
CA VAL A 66 5.54 25.57 19.05
C VAL A 66 4.73 26.82 18.72
N HIS A 67 3.73 26.72 17.85
CA HIS A 67 2.86 27.85 17.51
C HIS A 67 2.09 28.36 18.72
N ARG A 68 1.55 27.47 19.56
CA ARG A 68 0.84 27.83 20.78
C ARG A 68 1.74 28.55 21.79
N VAL A 69 2.97 28.08 21.96
CA VAL A 69 3.96 28.73 22.84
C VAL A 69 4.39 30.10 22.30
N ARG A 70 4.65 30.20 20.99
CA ARG A 70 5.00 31.49 20.34
C ARG A 70 3.85 32.50 20.45
N LYS A 71 2.60 32.07 20.26
CA LYS A 71 1.42 32.94 20.41
C LYS A 71 1.29 33.45 21.85
N ARG A 72 1.42 32.57 22.85
CA ARG A 72 1.41 32.96 24.27
C ARG A 72 2.50 33.96 24.62
N LYS A 73 3.71 33.80 24.08
CA LYS A 73 4.79 34.78 24.30
C LYS A 73 4.44 36.14 23.69
N ARG A 74 3.91 36.18 22.47
CA ARG A 74 3.44 37.44 21.84
C ARG A 74 2.35 38.13 22.65
N ASP A 75 1.39 37.38 23.17
CA ASP A 75 0.29 37.94 23.98
C ASP A 75 0.82 38.53 25.32
N LEU A 76 1.84 37.91 25.93
CA LEU A 76 2.48 38.42 27.14
C LEU A 76 3.29 39.70 26.89
N HIS A 77 4.05 39.78 25.80
CA HIS A 77 4.76 41.00 25.42
C HIS A 77 3.80 42.16 25.11
N ALA A 78 2.66 41.89 24.50
CA ALA A 78 1.62 42.89 24.25
C ALA A 78 0.94 43.39 25.54
N LYS A 79 0.86 42.56 26.59
CA LYS A 79 0.25 42.90 27.87
C LYS A 79 1.18 43.68 28.80
N ASN A 80 2.50 43.43 28.75
CA ASN A 80 3.51 44.12 29.57
C ASN A 80 4.03 45.42 28.95
N GLY A 81 3.66 45.73 27.71
CA GLY A 81 4.01 46.99 27.02
C GLY A 81 2.96 48.10 27.18
N LYS A 82 1.98 47.93 28.07
CA LYS A 82 1.02 48.96 28.48
C LYS A 82 1.29 49.40 29.91
#